data_AF-A0A830GTG0-F1
#
_entry.id   AF-A0A830GTG0-F1
#
_cell.length_a   1.000
_cell.length_b   1.000
_cell.length_c   1.000
_cell.angle_alpha   90.00
_cell.angle_beta   90.00
_cell.angle_gamma   90.00
#
_symmetry.space_group_name_H-M   'P 1'
#
loop_
_entity.id
_entity.type
_entity.pdbx_description
1 polymer ?
#
loop_
_entity_poly.entity_id
_entity_poly.type
_entity_poly.pdbx_seq_one_letter_code
_entity_poly.pdbx_strand_id
1 'polypeptide(L)' 'MKCSICGSEIGVSGIAYLRGGMVICSKCFPSYYVRNCPLATRRLRGESPISCKYCSYKPQCDSHIGSLVANSKGE' A
#
# COMPACT_ATOMS: atom_id res chain seq x y z
N MET A 1 -15.30 12.67 -4.81
CA MET A 1 -14.67 12.58 -3.46
C MET A 1 -13.16 12.78 -3.59
N LYS A 2 -12.43 13.17 -2.54
CA LYS A 2 -10.99 13.46 -2.64
C LYS A 2 -10.15 12.37 -2.00
N CYS A 3 -9.05 12.00 -2.65
CA CYS A 3 -8.04 11.13 -2.05
C CYS A 3 -7.39 11.86 -0.86
N SER A 4 -7.38 11.24 0.32
CA SER A 4 -6.78 11.76 1.54
C SER A 4 -5.25 11.89 1.47
N ILE A 5 -4.61 11.31 0.45
CA ILE A 5 -3.15 11.32 0.28
C ILE A 5 -2.71 12.37 -0.73
N CYS A 6 -3.24 12.33 -1.95
CA CYS A 6 -2.83 13.24 -3.03
C CYS A 6 -3.82 14.38 -3.29
N GLY A 7 -4.95 14.43 -2.60
CA GLY A 7 -5.98 15.48 -2.76
C GLY A 7 -6.80 15.38 -4.05
N SER A 8 -6.42 14.52 -5.00
CA SER A 8 -7.10 14.39 -6.30
C SER A 8 -8.56 13.99 -6.13
N GLU A 9 -9.42 14.58 -6.96
CA GLU A 9 -10.79 14.10 -7.12
C GLU A 9 -10.82 12.73 -7.78
N ILE A 10 -11.56 11.83 -7.16
CA ILE A 10 -11.77 10.46 -7.61
C ILE A 10 -13.26 10.13 -7.55
N GLY A 11 -13.71 9.41 -8.57
CA GLY A 11 -14.99 8.72 -8.58
C GLY A 11 -14.92 7.42 -7.78
N VAL A 12 -16.06 6.76 -7.62
CA VAL A 12 -16.20 5.50 -6.86
C VAL A 12 -15.26 4.40 -7.37
N SER A 13 -15.11 4.29 -8.68
CA SER A 13 -14.20 3.36 -9.35
C SER A 13 -12.72 3.67 -9.16
N GLY A 14 -12.38 4.89 -8.71
CA GLY A 14 -11.00 5.29 -8.37
C GLY A 14 -10.61 5.00 -6.92
N ILE A 15 -11.55 4.51 -6.09
CA ILE A 15 -11.30 4.18 -4.69
C ILE A 15 -10.62 2.82 -4.61
N ALA A 16 -9.41 2.79 -4.06
CA ALA A 16 -8.73 1.54 -3.70
C ALA A 16 -8.86 1.21 -2.21
N TYR A 17 -9.18 2.20 -1.38
CA TYR A 17 -9.41 2.02 0.05
C TYR A 17 -10.39 3.03 0.60
N LEU A 18 -11.25 2.54 1.50
CA LEU A 18 -12.15 3.34 2.31
C LEU A 18 -12.22 2.77 3.73
N ARG A 19 -11.82 3.55 4.75
CA ARG A 19 -12.05 3.21 6.16
C ARG A 19 -12.00 4.45 7.03
N GLY A 20 -12.96 4.61 7.94
CA GLY A 20 -12.97 5.70 8.93
C GLY A 20 -12.85 7.11 8.31
N GLY A 21 -13.51 7.34 7.17
CA GLY A 21 -13.46 8.62 6.44
C GLY A 21 -12.20 8.85 5.60
N MET A 22 -11.20 7.96 5.67
CA MET A 22 -10.02 8.02 4.81
C MET A 22 -10.32 7.32 3.47
N VAL A 23 -10.19 8.08 2.39
CA VAL A 23 -10.35 7.59 1.01
C VAL A 23 -8.98 7.61 0.33
N ILE A 24 -8.52 6.49 -0.22
CA ILE A 24 -7.24 6.45 -0.93
C ILE A 24 -7.47 5.95 -2.36
N CYS A 25 -6.93 6.68 -3.33
CA CYS A 25 -7.03 6.33 -4.74
C CYS A 25 -6.09 5.17 -5.12
N SER A 26 -6.39 4.49 -6.23
CA SER A 26 -5.57 3.39 -6.76
C SER A 26 -4.13 3.79 -7.12
N LYS A 27 -3.83 5.08 -7.29
CA LYS A 27 -2.45 5.55 -7.52
C LYS A 27 -1.65 5.63 -6.22
N CYS A 28 -2.30 5.98 -5.12
CA CYS A 28 -1.67 6.09 -3.80
C CYS A 28 -1.66 4.75 -3.05
N PHE A 29 -2.58 3.85 -3.40
CA PHE A 29 -2.65 2.50 -2.90
C PHE A 29 -1.83 1.54 -3.78
N PRO A 30 -1.11 0.56 -3.22
CA PRO A 30 -0.85 0.31 -1.80
C PRO A 30 0.38 1.08 -1.27
N SER A 31 1.02 1.93 -2.07
CA SER A 31 2.27 2.64 -1.71
C SER A 31 2.20 3.35 -0.35
N TYR A 32 1.07 4.03 -0.05
CA TYR A 32 0.85 4.66 1.25
C TYR A 32 0.87 3.65 2.41
N TYR A 33 0.24 2.48 2.22
CA TYR A 33 0.20 1.41 3.22
C TYR A 33 1.57 0.81 3.46
N VAL A 34 2.31 0.56 2.38
CA VAL A 34 3.66 0.02 2.45
C VAL A 34 4.57 0.99 3.20
N ARG A 35 4.54 2.29 2.86
CA ARG A 35 5.36 3.31 3.55
C ARG A 35 5.00 3.49 5.02
N ASN A 36 3.73 3.36 5.39
CA ASN A 36 3.28 3.52 6.78
C ASN A 36 3.19 2.19 7.56
N CYS A 37 3.48 1.06 6.91
CA CYS A 37 3.57 -0.23 7.57
C CYS A 37 4.96 -0.36 8.21
N PRO A 38 5.08 -0.36 9.56
CA PRO A 38 6.38 -0.47 10.23
C PRO A 38 7.09 -1.80 9.94
N LEU A 39 6.39 -2.76 9.34
CA LEU A 39 6.90 -4.09 9.01
C LEU A 39 7.23 -4.26 7.52
N ALA A 40 6.97 -3.26 6.68
CA ALA A 40 7.25 -3.35 5.23
C ALA A 40 8.75 -3.51 4.94
N THR A 41 9.62 -2.81 5.67
CA THR A 41 11.08 -2.94 5.55
C THR A 41 11.58 -4.32 5.93
N ARG A 42 10.97 -4.95 6.95
CA ARG A 42 11.29 -6.33 7.34
C ARG A 42 10.88 -7.33 6.24
N ARG A 43 9.70 -7.15 5.64
CA ARG A 43 9.25 -7.96 4.49
C ARG A 43 10.16 -7.80 3.27
N LEU A 44 10.65 -6.59 2.99
CA LEU A 44 11.62 -6.33 1.92
C LEU A 44 12.94 -7.11 2.12
N ARG A 45 13.33 -7.37 3.37
CA ARG A 45 14.51 -8.19 3.72
C ARG A 45 14.24 -9.70 3.67
N GLY A 46 13.02 -10.12 3.34
CA GLY A 46 12.61 -11.53 3.37
C GLY A 46 12.24 -12.03 4.77
N GLU A 47 12.13 -11.16 5.77
CA GLU A 47 11.65 -11.56 7.09
C GLU A 47 10.12 -11.75 7.08
N SER A 48 9.62 -12.64 7.94
CA SER A 48 8.18 -12.87 8.15
C SER A 48 7.73 -12.33 9.52
N PRO A 49 7.55 -11.01 9.66
CA PRO A 49 7.10 -10.41 10.90
C PRO A 49 5.61 -10.72 11.16
N ILE A 50 5.17 -10.48 12.40
CA ILE A 50 3.76 -10.54 12.77
C ILE A 50 2.87 -9.64 11.87
N SER A 51 1.57 -9.89 11.89
CA SER A 51 0.59 -9.09 11.14
C SER A 51 0.65 -7.61 11.52
N CYS A 52 0.73 -6.71 10.51
CA CYS A 52 0.66 -5.27 10.77
C CYS A 52 -0.78 -4.84 11.05
N LYS A 53 -0.97 -3.63 11.61
CA LYS A 53 -2.30 -3.04 11.84
C LYS A 53 -3.15 -2.89 10.58
N TYR A 54 -2.55 -3.05 9.40
CA TYR A 54 -3.19 -2.97 8.09
C TYR A 54 -3.39 -4.35 7.44
N CYS A 55 -3.54 -5.42 8.24
CA CYS A 55 -3.55 -6.80 7.74
C CYS A 55 -4.59 -7.08 6.64
N SER A 56 -5.71 -6.36 6.60
CA SER A 56 -6.71 -6.43 5.51
C SER A 56 -6.14 -6.04 4.13
N TYR A 57 -4.96 -5.40 4.09
CA TYR A 57 -4.25 -4.96 2.88
C TYR A 57 -2.93 -5.71 2.67
N LYS A 58 -2.71 -6.80 3.44
CA LYS A 58 -1.53 -7.65 3.31
C LYS A 58 -1.29 -8.13 1.88
N PRO A 59 -2.26 -8.69 1.14
CA PRO A 59 -1.98 -9.22 -0.20
C PRO A 59 -1.52 -8.14 -1.18
N GLN A 60 -2.11 -6.94 -1.14
CA GLN A 60 -1.68 -5.85 -2.03
C GLN A 60 -0.35 -5.25 -1.60
N CYS A 61 -0.08 -5.17 -0.29
CA CYS A 61 1.22 -4.81 0.26
C CYS A 61 2.32 -5.79 -0.21
N ASP A 62 2.07 -7.10 -0.08
CA ASP A 62 3.01 -8.14 -0.48
C ASP A 62 3.25 -8.15 -1.99
N SER A 63 2.20 -7.96 -2.81
CA SER A 63 2.33 -7.82 -4.26
C SER A 63 3.18 -6.61 -4.65
N HIS A 64 2.98 -5.45 -4.02
CA HIS A 64 3.75 -4.24 -4.32
C HIS A 64 5.20 -4.36 -3.88
N ILE A 65 5.45 -4.91 -2.68
CA ILE A 65 6.79 -5.21 -2.19
C ILE A 65 7.50 -6.18 -3.15
N GLY A 66 6.82 -7.24 -3.60
CA GLY A 66 7.34 -8.19 -4.58
C GLY A 66 7.73 -7.51 -5.90
N SER A 67 6.88 -6.61 -6.43
CA SER A 67 7.19 -5.83 -7.63
C SER A 67 8.41 -4.92 -7.44
N LEU A 68 8.58 -4.28 -6.29
CA LEU A 68 9.75 -3.45 -5.99
C LEU A 68 11.03 -4.29 -5.99
N VAL A 69 11.02 -5.46 -5.35
CA VAL A 69 12.18 -6.38 -5.31
C VAL A 69 12.53 -6.89 -6.71
N ALA A 70 11.52 -7.20 -7.53
CA ALA A 70 11.73 -7.63 -8.91
C ALA A 70 12.36 -6.54 -9.79
N ASN A 71 11.96 -5.28 -9.61
CA ASN A 71 12.49 -4.15 -10.36
C ASN A 71 13.91 -3.74 -9.91
N SER A 72 14.28 -4.03 -8.67
CA SER A 72 15.60 -3.71 -8.09
C SER A 72 16.75 -4.59 -8.60
N LYS A 73 16.49 -5.56 -9.49
CA LYS A 73 17.47 -6.54 -10.01
C LYS A 73 17.85 -6.32 -11.48
N GLY A 74 17.63 -5.12 -12.01
CA GLY A 74 17.92 -4.77 -13.40
C GLY A 74 18.60 -3.41 -13.54
N GLU A 75 19.78 -3.25 -12.91
CA GLU A 75 20.78 -2.23 -13.23
C GLU A 75 22.17 -2.84 -13.12
#